data_AF-A0A815Y0Y6-F1
#
_entry.id   AF-A0A815Y0Y6-F1
#
_cell.length_a   1.000
_cell.length_b   1.000
_cell.length_c   1.000
_cell.angle_alpha   90.00
_cell.angle_beta   90.00
_cell.angle_gamma   90.00
#
_symmetry.space_group_name_H-M   'P 1'
#
loop_
_entity.id
_entity.type
_entity.pdbx_description
1 polymer ?
#
loop_
_entity_poly.entity_id
_entity_poly.type
_entity_poly.pdbx_seq_one_letter_code
_entity_poly.pdbx_strand_id
1 'polypeptide(L)'
;MVLIVLLTSSYGSTLPLNVKVSSADIQLPASMSVAQHLRTVSDYWTTEKLLNAEAVWTTNRVSNETLKKIPDGDDLVVSIDGKLPLVKQTPSFSGRMTATTGRVFWSSPDNTRQYSCSASIVPSSSLDLIVTAAHCMYDYSFFINQNWIFIPGYKQGQAPHGIWLARRTMILTGWIQSKNYNYDVAFVALSTNLNNQHIEQVLGSQGIGFNYPRQEMTYSFGYPVNLQQGQVVQYCAAKTSRSTYTTNN
;
A
#
# COMPACT_ATOMS: atom_id res chain seq x y z
N MET A 1 -6.62 -1.00 -2.35
CA MET A 1 -6.49 0.21 -3.20
C MET A 1 -5.51 1.14 -2.49
N VAL A 2 -4.51 1.71 -3.17
CA VAL A 2 -3.63 2.69 -2.51
C VAL A 2 -4.40 3.99 -2.44
N LEU A 3 -4.76 4.34 -1.22
CA LEU A 3 -5.25 5.65 -0.89
C LEU A 3 -4.07 6.61 -1.08
N ILE A 4 -4.22 7.66 -1.88
CA ILE A 4 -3.43 8.88 -1.65
C ILE A 4 -3.75 9.27 -0.22
N VAL A 5 -2.79 9.09 0.69
CA VAL A 5 -3.01 9.21 2.13
C VAL A 5 -3.42 10.64 2.46
N LEU A 6 -4.73 10.87 2.52
CA LEU A 6 -5.36 12.09 3.02
C LEU A 6 -5.67 11.86 4.50
N LEU A 7 -4.64 11.99 5.35
CA LEU A 7 -4.86 12.08 6.79
C LEU A 7 -5.29 13.51 7.11
N THR A 8 -6.45 13.63 7.75
CA THR A 8 -6.99 14.91 8.22
C THR A 8 -7.12 14.87 9.73
N SER A 9 -6.63 15.90 10.42
CA SER A 9 -7.09 16.18 11.77
C SER A 9 -8.36 17.01 11.68
N SER A 10 -9.38 16.58 12.42
CA SER A 10 -10.51 17.44 12.75
C SER A 10 -10.31 17.95 14.17
N TYR A 11 -10.59 19.23 14.36
CA TYR A 11 -10.62 20.02 15.59
C TYR A 11 -9.43 20.96 15.83
N GLY A 12 -9.78 22.25 15.89
CA GLY A 12 -8.98 23.33 16.44
C GLY A 12 -8.66 23.04 17.90
N SER A 13 -7.51 22.43 18.08
CA SER A 13 -6.67 22.44 19.26
C SER A 13 -5.32 21.96 18.74
N THR A 14 -4.25 22.65 19.12
CA THR A 14 -2.86 22.32 18.75
C THR A 14 -2.66 20.82 18.56
N LEU A 15 -2.46 20.36 17.32
CA LEU A 15 -2.10 18.98 17.06
C LEU A 15 -0.88 18.67 17.92
N PRO A 16 -0.90 17.63 18.78
CA PRO A 16 0.37 17.12 19.21
C PRO A 16 1.03 16.61 17.93
N LEU A 17 2.15 17.22 17.58
CA LEU A 17 3.13 16.82 16.57
C LEU A 17 3.73 15.41 16.83
N ASN A 18 3.00 14.54 17.53
CA ASN A 18 3.45 13.28 18.08
C ASN A 18 2.77 12.10 17.38
N VAL A 19 2.75 12.10 16.05
CA VAL A 19 2.49 10.86 15.31
C VAL A 19 3.67 9.94 15.58
N LYS A 20 3.46 8.90 16.39
CA LYS A 20 4.49 7.92 16.70
C LYS A 20 4.62 6.93 15.54
N VAL A 21 5.85 6.69 15.13
CA VAL A 21 6.20 5.76 14.06
C VAL A 21 7.08 4.67 14.66
N SER A 22 6.73 3.41 14.41
CA SER A 22 7.62 2.29 14.61
C SER A 22 8.39 2.05 13.32
N SER A 23 9.72 2.00 13.39
CA SER A 23 10.55 1.69 12.24
C SER A 23 11.38 0.46 12.49
N ALA A 24 11.47 -0.42 11.49
CA ALA A 24 12.30 -1.62 11.54
C ALA A 24 13.08 -1.75 10.23
N ASP A 25 14.38 -2.03 10.33
CA ASP A 25 15.18 -2.42 9.19
C ASP A 25 14.89 -3.89 8.84
N ILE A 26 14.74 -4.19 7.55
CA ILE A 26 14.58 -5.55 7.07
C ILE A 26 15.98 -6.15 6.98
N GLN A 27 16.26 -7.08 7.88
CA GLN A 27 17.54 -7.74 7.98
C GLN A 27 17.80 -8.59 6.74
N LEU A 28 18.94 -8.34 6.09
CA LEU A 28 19.47 -9.25 5.09
C LEU A 28 19.98 -10.51 5.78
N PRO A 29 19.89 -11.70 5.14
CA PRO A 29 20.60 -12.88 5.62
C PRO A 29 22.08 -12.57 5.80
N ALA A 30 22.67 -13.05 6.91
CA ALA A 30 24.07 -12.83 7.21
C ALA A 30 24.95 -13.26 6.01
N SER A 31 25.95 -12.44 5.66
CA SER A 31 26.87 -12.58 4.51
C SER A 31 26.33 -12.27 3.11
N MET A 32 25.06 -11.90 2.94
CA MET A 32 24.54 -11.50 1.62
C MET A 32 24.67 -9.99 1.37
N SER A 33 25.18 -9.62 0.20
CA SER A 33 25.03 -8.27 -0.35
C SER A 33 23.58 -8.02 -0.79
N VAL A 34 23.19 -6.74 -0.88
CA VAL A 34 21.87 -6.32 -1.42
C VAL A 34 21.62 -6.93 -2.80
N ALA A 35 22.62 -6.95 -3.68
CA ALA A 35 22.48 -7.50 -5.02
C ALA A 35 22.25 -9.03 -5.02
N GLN A 36 22.92 -9.77 -4.14
CA GLN A 36 22.66 -11.20 -3.96
C GLN A 36 21.26 -11.44 -3.41
N HIS A 37 20.84 -10.65 -2.41
CA HIS A 37 19.51 -10.79 -1.83
C HIS A 37 18.40 -10.46 -2.84
N LEU A 38 18.59 -9.39 -3.63
CA LEU A 38 17.68 -9.05 -4.73
C LEU A 38 17.57 -10.16 -5.76
N ARG A 39 18.68 -10.82 -6.13
CA ARG A 39 18.64 -12.00 -7.01
C ARG A 39 17.84 -13.14 -6.39
N THR A 40 18.16 -13.56 -5.16
CA THR A 40 17.45 -14.67 -4.48
C THR A 40 15.95 -14.41 -4.34
N VAL A 41 15.56 -13.20 -3.93
CA VAL A 41 14.14 -12.86 -3.80
C VAL A 41 13.47 -12.73 -5.17
N SER A 42 14.15 -12.19 -6.18
CA SER A 42 13.60 -12.11 -7.53
C SER A 42 13.39 -13.50 -8.13
N ASP A 43 14.32 -14.43 -7.92
CA ASP A 43 14.24 -15.82 -8.41
C ASP A 43 13.08 -16.59 -7.76
N TYR A 44 12.70 -16.23 -6.52
CA TYR A 44 11.50 -16.79 -5.89
C TYR A 44 10.23 -16.45 -6.67
N TRP A 45 10.16 -15.26 -7.28
CA TRP A 45 8.98 -14.71 -7.94
C TRP A 45 8.90 -15.09 -9.42
N THR A 46 8.42 -16.30 -9.69
CA THR A 46 8.05 -16.72 -11.04
C THR A 46 6.81 -15.96 -11.54
N THR A 47 6.65 -15.89 -12.86
CA THR A 47 5.44 -15.32 -13.48
C THR A 47 4.17 -15.98 -12.94
N GLU A 48 4.15 -17.29 -12.78
CA GLU A 48 3.01 -18.02 -12.20
C GLU A 48 2.66 -17.52 -10.79
N LYS A 49 3.65 -17.34 -9.91
CA LYS A 49 3.43 -16.81 -8.56
C LYS A 49 2.90 -15.37 -8.57
N LEU A 50 3.41 -14.53 -9.49
CA LEU A 50 2.91 -13.17 -9.65
C LEU A 50 1.46 -13.14 -10.15
N LEU A 51 1.11 -14.04 -11.07
CA LEU A 51 -0.25 -14.15 -11.62
C LEU A 51 -1.26 -14.65 -10.56
N ASN A 52 -0.83 -15.55 -9.68
CA ASN A 52 -1.69 -16.19 -8.68
C ASN A 52 -1.70 -15.51 -7.30
N ALA A 53 -0.99 -14.38 -7.13
CA ALA A 53 -0.97 -13.68 -5.85
C ALA A 53 -2.36 -13.16 -5.45
N GLU A 54 -2.79 -13.53 -4.24
CA GLU A 54 -4.10 -13.22 -3.69
C GLU A 54 -4.16 -11.82 -3.07
N ALA A 55 -5.37 -11.35 -2.74
CA ALA A 55 -5.52 -10.17 -1.88
C ALA A 55 -5.33 -10.57 -0.41
N VAL A 56 -4.71 -9.70 0.38
CA VAL A 56 -4.63 -9.86 1.86
C VAL A 56 -6.01 -9.94 2.48
N TRP A 57 -6.95 -9.15 1.94
CA TRP A 57 -8.32 -9.06 2.39
C TRP A 57 -9.24 -9.78 1.40
N THR A 58 -9.68 -10.97 1.76
CA THR A 58 -10.87 -11.58 1.14
C THR A 58 -12.12 -11.07 1.88
N THR A 59 -13.25 -10.97 1.18
CA THR A 59 -14.53 -10.44 1.71
C THR A 59 -15.01 -11.15 2.98
N ASN A 60 -14.58 -12.40 3.22
CA ASN A 60 -14.87 -13.14 4.45
C ASN A 60 -14.09 -12.66 5.70
N ARG A 61 -13.09 -11.77 5.54
CA ARG A 61 -12.36 -11.17 6.68
C ARG A 61 -13.06 -9.94 7.25
N VAL A 62 -13.74 -9.17 6.41
CA VAL A 62 -14.52 -7.98 6.85
C VAL A 62 -15.76 -8.41 7.66
N SER A 63 -16.35 -9.58 7.36
CA SER A 63 -17.51 -10.09 8.09
C SER A 63 -17.22 -10.52 9.53
N ASN A 64 -15.95 -10.78 9.86
CA ASN A 64 -15.55 -11.22 11.21
C ASN A 64 -14.93 -10.09 12.05
N GLU A 65 -14.70 -8.91 11.48
CA GLU A 65 -14.26 -7.74 12.24
C GLU A 65 -15.45 -6.89 12.66
N THR A 66 -15.67 -6.76 13.96
CA THR A 66 -16.73 -5.90 14.50
C THR A 66 -16.32 -4.43 14.35
N LEU A 67 -16.64 -3.84 13.20
CA LEU A 67 -16.54 -2.40 12.99
C LEU A 67 -17.59 -1.70 13.88
N LYS A 68 -17.17 -0.88 14.83
CA LYS A 68 -18.11 -0.04 15.60
C LYS A 68 -18.39 1.25 14.84
N LYS A 69 -19.69 1.58 14.76
CA LYS A 69 -20.18 2.86 14.26
C LYS A 69 -19.74 3.96 15.24
N ILE A 70 -19.13 5.02 14.74
CA ILE A 70 -18.87 6.25 15.49
C ILE A 70 -20.23 6.96 15.70
N PRO A 71 -20.60 7.39 16.92
CA PRO A 71 -21.85 8.11 17.15
C PRO A 71 -21.95 9.39 16.30
N ASP A 72 -23.10 9.56 15.63
CA ASP A 72 -23.33 10.44 14.48
C ASP A 72 -23.21 11.96 14.76
N GLY A 73 -22.80 12.69 13.72
CA GLY A 73 -23.44 13.94 13.29
C GLY A 73 -23.72 13.77 11.79
N ASP A 74 -24.98 13.94 11.40
CA ASP A 74 -25.62 13.64 10.10
C ASP A 74 -24.68 13.29 8.94
N ASP A 75 -24.64 12.02 8.53
CA ASP A 75 -24.05 11.64 7.24
C ASP A 75 -24.57 10.31 6.68
N LEU A 76 -24.68 10.29 5.34
CA LEU A 76 -25.18 9.21 4.51
C LEU A 76 -24.48 7.87 4.79
N VAL A 77 -25.29 6.86 5.09
CA VAL A 77 -24.92 5.45 5.01
C VAL A 77 -24.56 5.13 3.56
N VAL A 78 -23.28 5.01 3.23
CA VAL A 78 -22.88 4.28 2.01
C VAL A 78 -23.05 2.80 2.33
N SER A 79 -24.20 2.24 1.94
CA SER A 79 -24.39 0.80 1.91
C SER A 79 -23.24 0.19 1.11
N ILE A 80 -22.54 -0.80 1.68
CA ILE A 80 -21.54 -1.61 0.98
C ILE A 80 -22.25 -2.61 0.03
N ASP A 81 -23.41 -2.24 -0.51
CA ASP A 81 -24.09 -2.94 -1.58
C ASP A 81 -23.38 -2.63 -2.89
N GLY A 82 -22.22 -3.25 -3.12
CA GLY A 82 -21.67 -3.68 -4.42
C GLY A 82 -21.75 -2.77 -5.66
N LYS A 83 -22.11 -1.50 -5.52
CA LYS A 83 -22.45 -0.56 -6.59
C LYS A 83 -22.04 0.85 -6.17
N LEU A 84 -20.79 1.01 -5.76
CA LEU A 84 -20.14 2.28 -6.11
C LEU A 84 -20.15 2.32 -7.65
N PRO A 85 -20.62 3.42 -8.28
CA PRO A 85 -20.49 3.55 -9.72
C PRO A 85 -19.00 3.51 -10.01
N LEU A 86 -18.52 2.35 -10.49
CA LEU A 86 -17.28 2.28 -11.23
C LEU A 86 -17.50 3.23 -12.38
N VAL A 87 -16.97 4.45 -12.27
CA VAL A 87 -16.96 5.37 -13.40
C VAL A 87 -16.17 4.64 -14.46
N LYS A 88 -16.89 4.04 -15.41
CA LYS A 88 -16.39 3.40 -16.61
C LYS A 88 -15.92 4.48 -17.57
N GLN A 89 -15.11 5.39 -17.08
CA GLN A 89 -14.30 6.25 -17.92
C GLN A 89 -12.91 5.66 -17.85
N THR A 90 -12.32 5.43 -18.99
CA THR A 90 -10.91 5.12 -19.09
C THR A 90 -10.26 6.43 -19.55
N PRO A 91 -9.98 7.42 -18.68
CA PRO A 91 -8.76 8.16 -18.89
C PRO A 91 -7.67 7.10 -18.87
N SER A 92 -7.05 6.85 -20.01
CA SER A 92 -5.74 6.23 -20.02
C SER A 92 -4.83 7.16 -19.24
N PHE A 93 -4.72 6.94 -17.93
CA PHE A 93 -3.61 7.49 -17.16
C PHE A 93 -2.36 6.79 -17.68
N SER A 94 -1.79 7.32 -18.76
CA SER A 94 -0.51 6.91 -19.31
C SER A 94 0.59 7.78 -18.71
N GLY A 95 1.84 7.29 -18.78
CA GLY A 95 3.01 8.01 -18.29
C GLY A 95 3.27 7.82 -16.79
N ARG A 96 3.51 8.94 -16.08
CA ARG A 96 4.15 8.94 -14.75
C ARG A 96 3.33 8.24 -13.66
N MET A 97 1.99 8.30 -13.67
CA MET A 97 1.16 7.61 -12.67
C MET A 97 1.44 6.10 -12.67
N THR A 98 1.30 5.46 -13.84
CA THR A 98 1.52 4.02 -13.98
C THR A 98 2.95 3.63 -13.62
N ALA A 99 3.94 4.45 -13.96
CA ALA A 99 5.34 4.18 -13.60
C ALA A 99 5.59 4.28 -12.09
N THR A 100 4.90 5.19 -11.40
CA THR A 100 5.08 5.42 -9.96
C THR A 100 4.14 4.60 -9.06
N THR A 101 3.12 3.96 -9.63
CA THR A 101 2.20 3.07 -8.90
C THR A 101 2.52 1.62 -9.24
N GLY A 102 2.77 0.81 -8.22
CA GLY A 102 3.17 -0.58 -8.40
C GLY A 102 2.37 -1.55 -7.56
N ARG A 103 2.59 -2.84 -7.85
CA ARG A 103 2.02 -3.95 -7.10
C ARG A 103 3.08 -4.46 -6.13
N VAL A 104 2.66 -4.68 -4.89
CA VAL A 104 3.49 -5.25 -3.83
C VAL A 104 3.16 -6.74 -3.75
N PHE A 105 4.17 -7.57 -3.50
CA PHE A 105 4.02 -9.01 -3.32
C PHE A 105 4.83 -9.51 -2.13
N TRP A 106 4.35 -10.56 -1.48
CA TRP A 106 5.09 -11.32 -0.45
C TRP A 106 4.49 -12.73 -0.37
N SER A 107 5.16 -13.62 0.33
CA SER A 107 4.64 -14.96 0.60
C SER A 107 4.35 -15.20 2.07
N SER A 108 3.54 -16.22 2.35
CA SER A 108 3.46 -16.78 3.70
C SER A 108 4.83 -17.33 4.14
N PRO A 109 5.08 -17.47 5.47
CA PRO A 109 6.35 -18.00 5.98
C PRO A 109 6.72 -19.40 5.48
N ASP A 110 5.72 -20.24 5.21
CA ASP A 110 5.86 -21.59 4.64
C ASP A 110 5.95 -21.59 3.09
N ASN A 111 5.95 -20.42 2.46
CA ASN A 111 5.98 -20.20 1.02
C ASN A 111 4.80 -20.80 0.23
N THR A 112 3.74 -21.24 0.88
CA THR A 112 2.60 -21.91 0.23
C THR A 112 1.61 -20.94 -0.41
N ARG A 113 1.54 -19.69 0.08
CA ARG A 113 0.61 -18.67 -0.40
C ARG A 113 1.35 -17.40 -0.78
N GLN A 114 0.85 -16.75 -1.82
CA GLN A 114 1.34 -15.46 -2.29
C GLN A 114 0.25 -14.42 -2.11
N TYR A 115 0.63 -13.26 -1.62
CA TYR A 115 -0.27 -12.14 -1.36
C TYR A 115 0.20 -10.93 -2.14
N SER A 116 -0.72 -10.00 -2.32
CA SER A 116 -0.44 -8.76 -3.00
C SER A 116 -1.19 -7.57 -2.42
N CYS A 117 -0.54 -6.42 -2.54
CA CYS A 117 -1.06 -5.10 -2.24
C CYS A 117 -0.71 -4.15 -3.40
N SER A 118 -0.92 -2.86 -3.20
CA SER A 118 -0.41 -1.82 -4.09
C SER A 118 0.38 -0.81 -3.28
N ALA A 119 1.27 -0.08 -3.93
CA ALA A 119 1.99 1.04 -3.33
C ALA A 119 2.27 2.13 -4.37
N SER A 120 2.66 3.33 -3.93
CA SER A 120 3.10 4.42 -4.81
C SER A 120 4.41 5.04 -4.34
N ILE A 121 5.28 5.41 -5.28
CA ILE A 121 6.52 6.14 -5.00
C ILE A 121 6.19 7.57 -4.58
N VAL A 122 6.81 8.02 -3.49
CA VAL A 122 6.62 9.35 -2.92
C VAL A 122 7.98 10.03 -2.71
N PRO A 123 8.05 11.37 -2.76
CA PRO A 123 9.30 12.09 -2.55
C PRO A 123 9.95 11.77 -1.21
N SER A 124 11.27 11.59 -1.22
CA SER A 124 12.06 11.58 0.02
C SER A 124 13.48 12.08 -0.20
N SER A 125 14.16 12.46 0.88
CA SER A 125 15.60 12.80 0.82
C SER A 125 16.47 11.60 0.40
N SER A 126 15.98 10.38 0.58
CA SER A 126 16.67 9.14 0.20
C SER A 126 16.32 8.66 -1.20
N LEU A 127 15.35 9.27 -1.89
CA LEU A 127 14.89 8.91 -3.23
C LEU A 127 14.38 7.47 -3.39
N ASP A 128 13.99 6.82 -2.29
CA ASP A 128 13.70 5.37 -2.21
C ASP A 128 12.35 5.06 -1.53
N LEU A 129 11.48 6.05 -1.35
CA LEU A 129 10.32 5.91 -0.48
C LEU A 129 9.05 5.55 -1.26
N ILE A 130 8.31 4.58 -0.76
CA ILE A 130 6.94 4.31 -1.19
C ILE A 130 5.97 4.44 -0.02
N VAL A 131 4.71 4.74 -0.34
CA VAL A 131 3.58 4.70 0.59
C VAL A 131 2.65 3.51 0.26
N THR A 132 2.19 2.83 1.30
CA THR A 132 1.26 1.69 1.23
C THR A 132 0.37 1.68 2.48
N ALA A 133 -0.61 0.77 2.54
CA ALA A 133 -1.35 0.49 3.77
C ALA A 133 -0.46 -0.24 4.80
N ALA A 134 -0.68 0.00 6.09
CA ALA A 134 0.07 -0.64 7.16
C ALA A 134 -0.17 -2.15 7.21
N HIS A 135 -1.39 -2.61 6.92
CA HIS A 135 -1.70 -4.05 6.86
C HIS A 135 -0.92 -4.80 5.77
N CYS A 136 -0.36 -4.10 4.77
CA CYS A 136 0.50 -4.72 3.76
C CYS A 136 1.93 -4.98 4.27
N MET A 137 2.28 -4.44 5.45
CA MET A 137 3.60 -4.56 6.08
C MET A 137 3.54 -5.21 7.48
N TYR A 138 2.40 -5.13 8.14
CA TYR A 138 2.18 -5.66 9.48
C TYR A 138 0.72 -6.07 9.66
N ASP A 139 0.47 -7.36 9.88
CA ASP A 139 -0.87 -7.86 10.16
C ASP A 139 -0.81 -9.04 11.14
N TYR A 140 -1.90 -9.24 11.89
CA TYR A 140 -2.04 -10.26 12.95
C TYR A 140 -0.86 -10.30 13.93
N SER A 141 -0.30 -9.14 14.25
CA SER A 141 0.85 -8.97 15.15
C SER A 141 2.19 -9.45 14.60
N PHE A 142 2.30 -9.68 13.29
CA PHE A 142 3.54 -10.09 12.63
C PHE A 142 3.96 -9.11 11.53
N PHE A 143 5.27 -8.88 11.42
CA PHE A 143 5.85 -8.17 10.29
C PHE A 143 5.83 -9.06 9.05
N ILE A 144 5.43 -8.46 7.93
CA ILE A 144 5.42 -9.10 6.62
C ILE A 144 6.73 -8.76 5.93
N ASN A 145 7.65 -9.72 5.87
CA ASN A 145 8.98 -9.56 5.28
C ASN A 145 9.38 -10.67 4.29
N GLN A 146 8.70 -11.81 4.31
CA GLN A 146 9.08 -12.98 3.51
C GLN A 146 8.87 -12.74 2.00
N ASN A 147 9.96 -12.80 1.24
CA ASN A 147 9.99 -12.57 -0.21
C ASN A 147 9.28 -11.26 -0.62
N TRP A 148 9.35 -10.23 0.22
CA TRP A 148 8.62 -8.99 -0.04
C TRP A 148 9.25 -8.22 -1.20
N ILE A 149 8.46 -7.87 -2.22
CA ILE A 149 8.89 -7.09 -3.38
C ILE A 149 7.89 -6.01 -3.78
N PHE A 150 8.38 -4.96 -4.41
CA PHE A 150 7.60 -3.95 -5.12
C PHE A 150 7.94 -3.96 -6.61
N ILE A 151 6.89 -4.00 -7.45
CA ILE A 151 7.00 -3.94 -8.91
C ILE A 151 6.27 -2.68 -9.43
N PRO A 152 6.98 -1.58 -9.69
CA PRO A 152 6.40 -0.38 -10.31
C PRO A 152 5.93 -0.65 -11.73
N GLY A 153 4.73 -0.16 -12.08
CA GLY A 153 4.14 -0.38 -13.40
C GLY A 153 3.84 -1.85 -13.75
N TYR A 154 3.68 -2.71 -12.73
CA TYR A 154 3.35 -4.12 -12.91
C TYR A 154 2.22 -4.33 -13.94
N LYS A 155 2.40 -5.30 -14.83
CA LYS A 155 1.36 -5.67 -15.81
C LYS A 155 1.45 -7.14 -16.16
N GLN A 156 0.41 -7.91 -15.84
CA GLN A 156 0.25 -9.30 -16.31
C GLN A 156 1.50 -10.17 -16.08
N GLY A 157 2.03 -10.18 -14.86
CA GLY A 157 3.24 -10.92 -14.50
C GLY A 157 4.57 -10.28 -14.93
N GLN A 158 4.55 -9.10 -15.57
CA GLN A 158 5.74 -8.39 -16.00
C GLN A 158 6.19 -7.32 -15.01
N ALA A 159 7.50 -7.10 -14.94
CA ALA A 159 8.17 -6.08 -14.13
C ALA A 159 8.93 -5.08 -15.02
N PRO A 160 8.23 -4.20 -15.77
CA PRO A 160 8.86 -3.33 -16.78
C PRO A 160 9.88 -2.35 -16.20
N HIS A 161 9.77 -2.03 -14.91
CA HIS A 161 10.67 -1.14 -14.19
C HIS A 161 11.48 -1.87 -13.10
N GLY A 162 11.62 -3.18 -13.25
CA GLY A 162 12.38 -4.04 -12.33
C GLY A 162 11.64 -4.36 -11.03
N ILE A 163 12.35 -5.13 -10.19
CA ILE A 163 11.90 -5.57 -8.87
C ILE A 163 12.70 -4.79 -7.82
N TRP A 164 12.00 -4.26 -6.81
CA TRP A 164 12.60 -3.45 -5.76
C TRP A 164 12.32 -4.08 -4.39
N LEU A 165 13.38 -4.28 -3.60
CA LEU A 165 13.26 -4.85 -2.25
C LEU A 165 13.01 -3.76 -1.22
N ALA A 166 12.22 -4.09 -0.19
CA ALA A 166 12.17 -3.27 1.01
C ALA A 166 13.45 -3.46 1.84
N ARG A 167 13.98 -2.36 2.38
CA ARG A 167 15.09 -2.37 3.35
C ARG A 167 14.70 -1.82 4.71
N ARG A 168 13.64 -1.02 4.79
CA ARG A 168 13.14 -0.47 6.05
C ARG A 168 11.64 -0.22 5.95
N THR A 169 10.93 -0.53 7.02
CA THR A 169 9.50 -0.26 7.19
C THR A 169 9.30 0.81 8.24
N MET A 170 8.28 1.65 8.03
CA MET A 170 7.89 2.74 8.91
C MET A 170 6.37 2.71 9.03
N ILE A 171 5.86 2.28 10.17
CA ILE A 171 4.44 2.03 10.40
C ILE A 171 3.96 2.90 11.55
N LEU A 172 2.80 3.54 11.39
CA LEU A 172 2.21 4.34 12.46
C LEU A 172 1.83 3.43 13.64
N THR A 173 2.23 3.79 14.87
CA THR A 173 2.07 2.88 16.02
C THR A 173 0.63 2.61 16.38
N GLY A 174 -0.31 3.50 16.02
CA GLY A 174 -1.75 3.27 16.22
C GLY A 174 -2.26 2.00 15.52
N TRP A 175 -1.67 1.64 14.36
CA TRP A 175 -1.95 0.38 13.69
C TRP A 175 -1.39 -0.81 14.47
N ILE A 176 -0.12 -0.76 14.86
CA ILE A 176 0.55 -1.86 15.58
C ILE A 176 -0.13 -2.16 16.92
N GLN A 177 -0.54 -1.12 17.65
CA GLN A 177 -1.07 -1.26 19.00
C GLN A 177 -2.53 -1.70 19.04
N SER A 178 -3.35 -1.29 18.06
CA SER A 178 -4.81 -1.40 18.17
C SER A 178 -5.52 -1.69 16.85
N LYS A 179 -4.79 -1.93 15.75
CA LYS A 179 -5.34 -2.01 14.39
C LYS A 179 -6.29 -0.84 14.07
N ASN A 180 -5.96 0.36 14.56
CA ASN A 180 -6.80 1.53 14.33
C ASN A 180 -6.66 1.96 12.88
N TYR A 181 -7.74 1.83 12.12
CA TYR A 181 -7.80 2.12 10.68
C TYR A 181 -7.44 3.57 10.33
N ASN A 182 -7.53 4.53 11.27
CA ASN A 182 -7.03 5.90 11.05
C ASN A 182 -5.51 5.95 10.89
N TYR A 183 -4.81 4.88 11.26
CA TYR A 183 -3.36 4.74 11.20
C TYR A 183 -2.93 3.62 10.23
N ASP A 184 -3.81 3.11 9.35
CA ASP A 184 -3.50 2.09 8.33
C ASP A 184 -2.67 2.68 7.17
N VAL A 185 -1.50 3.23 7.51
CA VAL A 185 -0.54 3.83 6.60
C VAL A 185 0.86 3.35 7.00
N ALA A 186 1.63 2.94 6.00
CA ALA A 186 3.04 2.65 6.14
C ALA A 186 3.85 3.28 5.01
N PHE A 187 5.08 3.64 5.36
CA PHE A 187 6.12 3.98 4.41
C PHE A 187 7.17 2.88 4.38
N VAL A 188 7.70 2.62 3.21
CA VAL A 188 8.73 1.59 3.00
C VAL A 188 9.87 2.21 2.23
N ALA A 189 11.08 2.18 2.80
CA ALA A 189 12.27 2.53 2.08
C ALA A 189 12.76 1.31 1.30
N LEU A 190 13.04 1.50 0.01
CA LEU A 190 13.51 0.48 -0.90
C LEU A 190 15.04 0.46 -0.99
N SER A 191 15.60 -0.71 -1.30
CA SER A 191 16.99 -0.84 -1.74
C SER A 191 17.15 -0.31 -3.16
N THR A 192 18.36 0.12 -3.51
CA THR A 192 18.71 0.41 -4.90
C THR A 192 18.56 -0.83 -5.78
N ASN A 193 18.33 -0.62 -7.08
CA ASN A 193 18.32 -1.71 -8.04
C ASN A 193 19.73 -2.30 -8.29
N LEU A 194 19.84 -3.31 -9.16
CA LEU A 194 21.13 -3.94 -9.51
C LEU A 194 22.15 -2.98 -10.14
N ASN A 195 21.70 -1.85 -10.68
CA ASN A 195 22.54 -0.80 -11.25
C ASN A 195 22.88 0.30 -10.23
N ASN A 196 22.60 0.07 -8.93
CA ASN A 196 22.81 1.02 -7.85
C ASN A 196 22.04 2.35 -8.04
N GLN A 197 20.85 2.29 -8.64
CA GLN A 197 19.99 3.45 -8.85
C GLN A 197 18.88 3.51 -7.80
N HIS A 198 18.52 4.73 -7.40
CA HIS A 198 17.37 5.03 -6.55
C HIS A 198 16.07 5.07 -7.35
N ILE A 199 14.97 4.64 -6.76
CA ILE A 199 13.72 4.45 -7.51
C ILE A 199 13.13 5.77 -8.01
N GLU A 200 13.16 6.81 -7.19
CA GLU A 200 12.63 8.13 -7.54
C GLU A 200 13.48 8.80 -8.63
N GLN A 201 14.78 8.55 -8.66
CA GLN A 201 15.66 9.04 -9.73
C GLN A 201 15.29 8.45 -11.10
N VAL A 202 14.85 7.19 -11.13
CA VAL A 202 14.54 6.49 -12.39
C VAL A 202 13.11 6.74 -12.85
N LEU A 203 12.15 6.77 -11.92
CA LEU A 203 10.71 6.76 -12.24
C LEU A 203 9.97 8.03 -11.84
N GLY A 204 10.63 8.91 -11.08
CA GLY A 204 9.98 10.01 -10.38
C GLY A 204 9.10 9.53 -9.23
N SER A 205 8.24 10.43 -8.75
CA SER A 205 7.37 10.19 -7.61
C SER A 205 6.02 10.91 -7.78
N GLN A 206 5.03 10.50 -6.99
CA GLN A 206 3.77 11.22 -6.83
C GLN A 206 3.87 12.16 -5.64
N GLY A 207 3.43 13.40 -5.82
CA GLY A 207 3.39 14.37 -4.72
C GLY A 207 2.61 13.82 -3.53
N ILE A 208 3.10 14.11 -2.32
CA ILE A 208 2.43 13.76 -1.07
C ILE A 208 2.08 15.04 -0.32
N GLY A 209 0.93 15.04 0.35
CA GLY A 209 0.60 16.11 1.26
C GLY A 209 -0.42 15.69 2.30
N PHE A 210 -0.49 16.48 3.36
CA PHE A 210 -1.19 16.18 4.60
C PHE A 210 -2.06 17.37 4.99
N ASN A 211 -3.05 17.15 5.84
CA ASN A 211 -3.94 18.21 6.33
C ASN A 211 -4.75 18.90 5.22
N TYR A 212 -5.07 18.17 4.16
CA TYR A 212 -6.00 18.64 3.12
C TYR A 212 -7.43 18.72 3.67
N PRO A 213 -8.28 19.60 3.12
CA PRO A 213 -9.71 19.57 3.38
C PRO A 213 -10.33 18.21 3.05
N ARG A 214 -11.36 17.82 3.82
CA ARG A 214 -12.19 16.66 3.51
C ARG A 214 -13.19 17.02 2.40
N GLN A 215 -13.84 16.01 1.84
CA GLN A 215 -14.90 16.18 0.82
C GLN A 215 -14.41 16.70 -0.54
N GLU A 216 -13.09 16.64 -0.74
CA GLU A 216 -12.46 16.89 -2.03
C GLU A 216 -12.56 15.69 -2.96
N MET A 217 -12.58 15.98 -4.27
CA MET A 217 -12.46 14.96 -5.31
C MET A 217 -11.08 14.32 -5.24
N THR A 218 -11.06 13.01 -5.03
CA THR A 218 -9.83 12.22 -4.91
C THR A 218 -9.84 11.10 -5.93
N TYR A 219 -8.64 10.78 -6.42
CA TYR A 219 -8.38 9.61 -7.24
C TYR A 219 -7.61 8.60 -6.40
N SER A 220 -7.98 7.33 -6.48
CA SER A 220 -7.21 6.25 -5.87
C SER A 220 -6.90 5.20 -6.92
N PHE A 221 -5.66 4.73 -6.89
CA PHE A 221 -5.08 3.83 -7.87
C PHE A 221 -4.64 2.53 -7.19
N GLY A 222 -4.66 1.42 -7.91
CA GLY A 222 -4.10 0.18 -7.39
C GLY A 222 -4.43 -1.04 -8.23
N TYR A 223 -4.08 -2.20 -7.72
CA TYR A 223 -4.21 -3.51 -8.36
C TYR A 223 -5.22 -4.37 -7.59
N PRO A 224 -6.53 -4.10 -7.74
CA PRO A 224 -7.58 -4.86 -7.06
C PRO A 224 -7.68 -6.29 -7.60
N VAL A 225 -7.53 -7.31 -6.74
CA VAL A 225 -7.59 -8.72 -7.18
C VAL A 225 -8.98 -9.14 -7.68
N ASN A 226 -10.04 -8.52 -7.19
CA ASN A 226 -11.40 -8.78 -7.65
C ASN A 226 -11.70 -8.21 -9.06
N LEU A 227 -10.82 -7.37 -9.63
CA LEU A 227 -10.95 -6.87 -11.00
C LEU A 227 -9.70 -7.26 -11.79
N GLN A 228 -9.90 -8.03 -12.87
CA GLN A 228 -8.79 -8.49 -13.72
C GLN A 228 -7.65 -9.14 -12.90
N GLN A 229 -7.97 -9.80 -11.78
CA GLN A 229 -7.01 -10.51 -10.93
C GLN A 229 -5.84 -9.65 -10.45
N GLY A 230 -6.02 -8.32 -10.36
CA GLY A 230 -4.95 -7.38 -10.02
C GLY A 230 -3.85 -7.28 -11.08
N GLN A 231 -4.12 -7.73 -12.31
CA GLN A 231 -3.13 -7.83 -13.38
C GLN A 231 -2.86 -6.50 -14.09
N VAL A 232 -3.71 -5.51 -13.87
CA VAL A 232 -3.59 -4.17 -14.42
C VAL A 232 -4.02 -3.14 -13.38
N VAL A 233 -3.38 -1.97 -13.40
CA VAL A 233 -3.75 -0.86 -12.53
C VAL A 233 -5.18 -0.42 -12.86
N GLN A 234 -5.99 -0.26 -11.81
CA GLN A 234 -7.32 0.32 -11.85
C GLN A 234 -7.29 1.63 -11.08
N TYR A 235 -8.34 2.44 -11.29
CA TYR A 235 -8.54 3.64 -10.52
C TYR A 235 -10.02 3.85 -10.18
N CYS A 236 -10.27 4.58 -9.10
CA CYS A 236 -11.59 5.13 -8.77
C CYS A 236 -11.44 6.63 -8.53
N ALA A 237 -12.49 7.39 -8.84
CA ALA A 237 -12.57 8.82 -8.56
C ALA A 237 -13.86 9.10 -7.79
N ALA A 238 -13.74 9.73 -6.62
CA ALA A 238 -14.90 10.07 -5.79
C ALA A 238 -14.55 11.23 -4.85
N LYS A 239 -15.57 11.95 -4.37
CA LYS A 239 -15.40 12.84 -3.22
C LYS A 239 -15.17 12.00 -1.97
N THR A 240 -14.21 12.42 -1.16
CA THR A 240 -14.00 11.79 0.16
C THR A 240 -15.17 12.11 1.09
N SER A 241 -15.48 11.23 2.02
CA SER A 241 -16.42 11.50 3.11
C SER A 241 -15.81 11.04 4.43
N ARG A 242 -16.39 11.44 5.55
CA ARG A 242 -15.93 10.97 6.85
C ARG A 242 -16.25 9.47 6.97
N SER A 243 -15.24 8.66 7.28
CA SER A 243 -15.50 7.28 7.69
C SER A 243 -16.26 7.29 9.02
N THR A 244 -17.37 6.57 9.08
CA THR A 244 -18.18 6.38 10.29
C THR A 244 -17.80 5.10 11.05
N TYR A 245 -16.72 4.41 10.66
CA TYR A 245 -16.28 3.15 11.26
C TYR A 245 -14.91 3.26 11.94
N THR A 246 -14.81 2.69 13.15
CA THR A 246 -13.56 2.44 13.88
C THR A 246 -13.53 1.01 14.44
N THR A 247 -12.34 0.45 14.61
CA THR A 247 -12.11 -0.76 15.41
C THR A 247 -12.05 -0.42 16.90
N ASN A 248 -12.47 -1.37 17.75
CA ASN A 248 -12.42 -1.23 19.20
C ASN A 248 -10.99 -1.16 19.72
N ASN A 249 -10.77 -0.33 20.74
CA ASN A 249 -9.66 -0.46 21.69
C ASN A 249 -9.53 -1.89 22.22
#